data_AF-A0A8S2E835-F1
#
_entry.id   AF-A0A8S2E835-F1
#
_cell.length_a   1.000
_cell.length_b   1.000
_cell.length_c   1.000
_cell.angle_alpha   90.00
_cell.angle_beta   90.00
_cell.angle_gamma   90.00
#
_symmetry.space_group_name_H-M   'P 1'
#
loop_
_entity.id
_entity.type
_entity.pdbx_description
1 polymer ?
#
loop_
_entity_poly.entity_id
_entity_poly.type
_entity_poly.pdbx_seq_one_letter_code
_entity_poly.pdbx_strand_id
1 'polypeptide(L)'
;PIIPMFTKNCREAFRSVSCGRRLLRYIYEKTRLPLVPIYGMFPVKMKTYLGKPIIHDPSQTPEELAKKVRESIEQMIDTYQRRPGSIIKAFFDRFF
;
A
#
# COMPACT_ATOMS: atom_id res chain seq x y z
N PRO A 1 -6.52 21.35 5.55
CA PRO A 1 -5.85 20.36 6.43
C PRO A 1 -5.63 19.06 5.65
N ILE A 2 -4.51 18.38 5.85
CA ILE A 2 -4.17 17.13 5.15
C ILE A 2 -4.42 15.96 6.09
N ILE A 3 -5.22 14.98 5.68
CA ILE A 3 -5.52 13.79 6.51
C ILE A 3 -4.74 12.61 5.94
N PRO A 4 -3.66 12.14 6.60
CA PRO A 4 -2.96 10.96 6.16
C PRO A 4 -3.87 9.73 6.31
N MET A 5 -3.88 8.86 5.30
CA MET A 5 -4.69 7.65 5.32
C MET A 5 -3.94 6.49 4.69
N PHE A 6 -4.19 5.29 5.19
CA PHE A 6 -3.76 4.07 4.51
C PHE A 6 -4.73 2.92 4.77
N THR A 7 -4.69 1.92 3.90
CA THR A 7 -5.55 0.74 3.99
C THR A 7 -4.72 -0.51 4.29
N LYS A 8 -5.03 -1.16 5.41
CA LYS A 8 -4.42 -2.42 5.84
C LYS A 8 -4.81 -3.55 4.88
N ASN A 9 -3.89 -4.49 4.68
CA ASN A 9 -4.07 -5.73 3.90
C ASN A 9 -4.23 -5.56 2.37
N CYS A 10 -3.93 -4.39 1.79
CA CYS A 10 -4.02 -4.19 0.33
C CYS A 10 -3.16 -5.17 -0.49
N ARG A 11 -1.94 -5.46 -0.03
CA ARG A 11 -1.04 -6.44 -0.68
C ARG A 11 -1.40 -7.89 -0.40
N GLU A 12 -2.29 -8.15 0.55
CA GLU A 12 -2.85 -9.47 0.80
C GLU A 12 -4.11 -9.69 -0.04
N ALA A 13 -4.85 -8.62 -0.35
CA ALA A 13 -5.99 -8.66 -1.27
C ALA A 13 -5.54 -8.85 -2.73
N PHE A 14 -4.48 -8.15 -3.15
CA PHE A 14 -3.94 -8.19 -4.51
C PHE A 14 -2.41 -8.33 -4.48
N ARG A 15 -1.88 -9.31 -5.21
CA ARG A 15 -0.44 -9.48 -5.41
C ARG A 15 -0.10 -9.52 -6.89
N SER A 16 0.97 -8.80 -7.25
CA SER A 16 1.60 -8.98 -8.55
C SER A 16 2.54 -10.17 -8.51
N VAL A 17 2.59 -10.93 -9.61
CA VAL A 17 3.56 -12.01 -9.74
C VAL A 17 4.97 -11.40 -9.76
N SER A 18 5.82 -11.83 -8.83
CA SER A 18 7.24 -11.42 -8.78
C SER A 18 8.13 -12.30 -9.66
N CYS A 19 7.68 -13.52 -9.98
CA CYS A 19 8.37 -14.43 -10.88
C CYS A 19 8.30 -13.91 -12.33
N GLY A 20 9.40 -14.04 -13.08
CA GLY A 20 9.40 -13.72 -14.51
C GLY A 20 9.37 -12.23 -14.86
N ARG A 21 9.61 -11.31 -13.90
CA ARG A 21 9.63 -9.85 -14.16
C ARG A 21 10.51 -9.45 -15.34
N ARG A 22 11.66 -10.09 -15.53
CA ARG A 22 12.57 -9.81 -16.66
C ARG A 22 11.94 -10.21 -18.00
N LEU A 23 11.25 -11.34 -18.05
CA LEU A 23 10.51 -11.80 -19.23
C LEU A 23 9.30 -10.90 -19.51
N LEU A 24 8.48 -10.60 -18.49
CA LEU A 24 7.34 -9.70 -18.60
C LEU A 24 7.76 -8.31 -19.07
N ARG A 25 8.89 -7.80 -18.58
CA ARG A 25 9.47 -6.53 -19.04
C ARG A 25 9.90 -6.59 -20.49
N TYR A 26 10.57 -7.66 -20.92
CA TYR A 26 10.94 -7.86 -22.33
C TYR A 26 9.72 -7.89 -23.26
N ILE A 27 8.66 -8.61 -22.85
CA ILE A 27 7.38 -8.64 -23.60
C ILE A 27 6.75 -7.24 -23.63
N TYR A 28 6.72 -6.52 -22.51
CA TYR A 28 6.22 -5.15 -22.43
C TYR A 28 6.98 -4.20 -23.36
N GLU A 29 8.32 -4.27 -23.38
CA GLU A 29 9.15 -3.40 -24.23
C GLU A 29 8.87 -3.64 -25.73
N LYS A 30 8.60 -4.89 -26.11
CA LYS A 30 8.25 -5.25 -27.51
C LYS A 30 6.81 -4.93 -27.89
N THR A 31 5.86 -5.22 -27.02
CA THR A 31 4.42 -5.16 -27.35
C THR A 31 3.77 -3.85 -26.91
N ARG A 32 4.40 -3.11 -25.98
CA ARG A 32 3.83 -1.96 -25.26
C ARG A 32 2.52 -2.24 -24.54
N LEU A 33 2.17 -3.53 -24.36
CA LEU A 33 0.96 -3.95 -23.66
C LEU A 33 1.26 -4.10 -22.16
N PRO A 34 0.51 -3.42 -21.26
CA PRO A 34 0.71 -3.47 -19.82
C PRO A 34 0.24 -4.80 -19.21
N LEU A 35 0.92 -5.90 -19.55
CA LEU A 35 0.62 -7.25 -19.07
C LEU A 35 1.39 -7.55 -17.78
N VAL A 36 0.90 -7.00 -16.66
CA VAL A 36 1.35 -7.44 -15.33
C VAL A 36 0.30 -8.40 -14.77
N PRO A 37 0.57 -9.71 -14.70
CA PRO A 37 -0.36 -10.64 -14.09
C PRO A 37 -0.50 -10.30 -12.60
N ILE A 38 -1.73 -9.98 -12.20
CA ILE A 38 -2.15 -9.77 -10.82
C ILE A 38 -2.99 -10.99 -10.43
N TYR A 39 -2.63 -11.62 -9.32
CA TYR A 39 -3.45 -12.65 -8.68
C TYR A 39 -3.91 -12.12 -7.33
N GLY A 40 -5.17 -12.36 -6.97
CA GLY A 40 -5.76 -11.67 -5.84
C GLY A 40 -7.27 -11.78 -5.80
N MET A 41 -7.91 -10.71 -5.36
CA MET A 41 -9.31 -10.69 -4.90
C MET A 41 -9.55 -11.63 -3.73
N PHE A 42 -8.52 -11.89 -2.94
CA PHE A 42 -8.68 -12.69 -1.73
C PHE A 42 -9.62 -11.96 -0.78
N PRO A 43 -10.60 -12.67 -0.19
CA PRO A 43 -11.55 -12.10 0.77
C PRO A 43 -10.86 -11.79 2.12
N VAL A 44 -9.86 -10.92 2.14
CA VAL A 44 -9.18 -10.44 3.35
C VAL A 44 -9.89 -9.24 3.95
N LYS A 45 -9.72 -8.98 5.25
CA LYS A 45 -10.29 -7.79 5.88
C LYS A 45 -9.48 -6.56 5.50
N MET A 46 -10.07 -5.68 4.68
CA MET A 46 -9.50 -4.36 4.41
C MET A 46 -10.01 -3.37 5.44
N LYS A 47 -9.10 -2.61 6.07
CA LYS A 47 -9.47 -1.57 7.03
C LYS A 47 -8.66 -0.32 6.73
N THR A 48 -9.36 0.76 6.46
CA THR A 48 -8.76 2.08 6.22
C THR A 48 -8.59 2.79 7.56
N TYR A 49 -7.37 3.25 7.83
CA TYR A 49 -7.03 4.03 9.01
C TYR A 49 -6.83 5.48 8.59
N LEU A 50 -7.54 6.39 9.25
CA LEU A 50 -7.40 7.83 9.09
C LEU A 50 -6.55 8.35 10.24
N GLY A 51 -5.45 9.00 9.91
CA GLY A 51 -4.55 9.62 10.89
C GLY A 51 -5.05 10.98 11.34
N LYS A 52 -4.27 11.60 12.23
CA LYS A 52 -4.57 12.96 12.72
C LYS A 52 -4.39 13.98 11.59
N PRO A 53 -5.25 15.01 11.49
CA PRO A 53 -5.07 16.07 10.52
C PRO A 53 -3.72 16.79 10.71
N ILE A 54 -2.97 16.91 9.62
CA ILE A 54 -1.75 17.70 9.54
C ILE A 54 -2.15 19.09 9.04
N ILE A 55 -1.92 20.09 9.88
CA ILE A 55 -2.14 21.50 9.54
C ILE A 55 -0.96 21.96 8.68
N HIS A 56 -1.27 22.59 7.55
CA HIS A 56 -0.27 23.16 6.65
C HIS A 56 0.18 24.52 7.19
N ASP A 57 1.48 24.69 7.35
CA ASP A 57 2.11 25.95 7.68
C ASP A 57 2.64 26.59 6.38
N PRO A 58 2.21 27.82 6.02
CA PRO A 58 2.68 28.51 4.82
C PRO A 58 4.19 28.79 4.78
N SER A 59 4.86 28.75 5.93
CA SER A 59 6.30 28.99 6.04
C SER A 59 7.16 27.75 5.74
N GLN A 60 6.55 26.56 5.71
CA GLN A 60 7.25 25.30 5.45
C GLN A 60 7.47 25.06 3.96
N THR A 61 8.60 24.42 3.63
CA THR A 61 8.84 23.98 2.26
C THR A 61 7.89 22.83 1.89
N PRO A 62 7.48 22.70 0.61
CA PRO A 62 6.67 21.56 0.15
C PRO A 62 7.30 20.20 0.48
N GLU A 63 8.63 20.11 0.45
CA GLU A 63 9.40 18.90 0.74
C GLU A 63 9.31 18.50 2.21
N GLU A 64 9.38 19.47 3.13
CA GLU A 64 9.19 19.24 4.57
C GLU A 64 7.78 18.75 4.89
N LEU A 65 6.78 19.36 4.26
CA LEU A 65 5.39 18.93 4.40
C LEU A 65 5.21 17.50 3.90
N ALA A 66 5.74 17.18 2.72
CA ALA A 66 5.69 15.84 2.16
C ALA A 66 6.39 14.81 3.07
N LYS A 67 7.55 15.17 3.64
CA LYS A 67 8.28 14.34 4.60
C LYS A 67 7.45 14.05 5.85
N LYS A 68 6.78 15.06 6.41
CA LYS A 68 5.90 14.93 7.58
C LYS A 68 4.69 14.03 7.32
N VAL A 69 4.06 14.17 6.14
CA VAL A 69 2.95 13.28 5.74
C VAL A 69 3.44 11.85 5.59
N ARG A 70 4.59 11.65 4.94
CA ARG A 70 5.21 10.32 4.76
C ARG A 70 5.48 9.65 6.10
N GLU A 71 6.12 10.35 7.04
CA GLU A 71 6.41 9.83 8.38
C GLU A 71 5.12 9.45 9.14
N SER A 72 4.07 10.27 9.05
CA SER A 72 2.79 9.93 9.66
C SER A 72 2.17 8.66 9.07
N ILE A 73 2.27 8.45 7.75
CA ILE A 73 1.78 7.25 7.09
C ILE A 73 2.63 6.04 7.47
N GLU A 74 3.95 6.17 7.53
CA GLU A 74 4.87 5.09 7.93
C GLU A 74 4.59 4.63 9.36
N GLN A 75 4.42 5.57 10.30
CA GLN A 75 4.04 5.26 11.69
C GLN A 75 2.70 4.51 11.77
N MET A 76 1.71 4.94 10.98
CA MET A 76 0.43 4.27 10.88
C MET A 76 0.57 2.85 10.32
N ILE A 77 1.40 2.66 9.28
CA ILE A 77 1.68 1.34 8.71
C ILE A 77 2.33 0.43 9.76
N ASP A 78 3.37 0.89 10.45
CA ASP A 78 4.07 0.08 11.44
C ASP A 78 3.18 -0.26 12.65
N THR A 79 2.22 0.62 12.98
CA THR A 79 1.26 0.38 14.07
C THR A 79 0.19 -0.66 13.70
N TYR A 80 -0.43 -0.56 12.51
CA TYR A 80 -1.61 -1.39 12.19
C TYR A 80 -1.38 -2.52 11.16
N GLN A 81 -0.26 -2.52 10.42
CA GLN A 81 0.07 -3.56 9.43
C GLN A 81 1.05 -4.58 10.01
N ARG A 82 0.68 -5.86 9.96
CA ARG A 82 1.59 -6.97 10.29
C ARG A 82 2.63 -7.14 9.17
N ARG A 83 3.92 -7.10 9.50
CA ARG A 83 5.05 -7.26 8.56
C ARG A 83 5.97 -8.41 9.03
N PRO A 84 6.29 -9.40 8.18
CA PRO A 84 5.79 -9.60 6.81
C PRO A 84 4.29 -9.96 6.81
N GLY A 85 3.58 -9.49 5.78
CA GLY A 85 2.14 -9.74 5.61
C GLY A 85 1.84 -11.17 5.16
N SER A 86 0.64 -11.67 5.49
CA SER A 86 0.19 -13.04 5.20
C SER A 86 -1.28 -13.05 4.78
N ILE A 87 -1.57 -13.61 3.60
CA ILE A 87 -2.92 -13.71 3.05
C ILE A 87 -3.82 -14.53 3.97
N ILE A 88 -3.32 -15.67 4.47
CA ILE A 88 -4.06 -16.57 5.36
C ILE A 88 -4.43 -15.86 6.66
N LYS A 89 -3.45 -15.21 7.31
CA LYS A 89 -3.72 -14.47 8.55
C LYS A 89 -4.69 -13.30 8.30
N ALA A 90 -4.51 -12.55 7.21
CA ALA A 90 -5.39 -11.43 6.84
C ALA A 90 -6.82 -11.85 6.46
N PHE A 91 -6.99 -13.09 5.98
CA PHE A 91 -8.29 -13.71 5.76
C PHE A 91 -8.96 -14.03 7.11
N PHE A 92 -8.23 -14.67 8.04
CA PHE A 92 -8.75 -14.99 9.36
C PHE A 92 -9.10 -13.77 10.23
N ASP A 93 -8.42 -12.62 10.05
CA ASP A 93 -8.77 -11.33 10.68
C ASP A 93 -10.25 -10.90 10.41
N ARG A 94 -10.96 -11.55 9.46
CA ARG A 94 -12.41 -11.35 9.24
C ARG A 94 -13.28 -11.98 10.32
N PHE A 95 -12.89 -13.15 10.82
CA PHE A 95 -13.70 -13.96 11.72
C PHE A 95 -13.26 -13.84 13.17
N PHE A 96 -11.99 -13.51 13.39
CA PHE A 96 -11.37 -13.31 14.69
C PHE A 96 -10.87 -11.86 14.79
#